data_AF-A0A6I3U489-F1
#
_entry.id   AF-A0A6I3U489-F1
#
_cell.length_a   1.000
_cell.length_b   1.000
_cell.length_c   1.000
_cell.angle_alpha   90.00
_cell.angle_beta   90.00
_cell.angle_gamma   90.00
#
_symmetry.space_group_name_H-M   'P 1'
#
loop_
_entity.id
_entity.type
_entity.pdbx_description
1 polymer ?
#
loop_
_entity_poly.entity_id
_entity_poly.type
_entity_poly.pdbx_seq_one_letter_code
_entity_poly.pdbx_strand_id
1 'polypeptide(L)'
;VEMMKAAREGLGSQAKLIAVTQLTSTSEAQMQEFQNIQTSLQESVIHYAKKTAEAGLDGVVCSAQEVQVIKQATNPDFICLTPGIRPAGAAVGDQKRVMT
;
A
#
# COMPACT_ATOMS: atom_id res chain seq x y z
N VAL A 1 9.47 -8.92 -6.78
CA VAL A 1 9.93 -7.79 -7.62
C VAL A 1 9.76 -8.11 -9.10
N GLU A 2 10.21 -9.27 -9.58
CA GLU A 2 10.13 -9.66 -11.01
C GLU A 2 8.74 -9.53 -11.65
N MET A 3 7.68 -10.00 -11.00
CA MET A 3 6.30 -9.82 -11.47
C MET A 3 5.95 -8.34 -11.70
N MET A 4 6.36 -7.44 -10.79
CA MET A 4 6.08 -6.01 -10.91
C MET A 4 6.90 -5.37 -12.03
N LYS A 5 8.15 -5.80 -12.24
CA LYS A 5 8.97 -5.34 -13.36
C LYS A 5 8.36 -5.75 -14.71
N ALA A 6 7.91 -7.00 -14.84
CA ALA A 6 7.21 -7.47 -16.03
C ALA A 6 5.91 -6.70 -16.28
N ALA A 7 5.15 -6.36 -15.22
CA ALA A 7 3.97 -5.51 -15.34
C ALA A 7 4.32 -4.10 -15.82
N ARG A 8 5.40 -3.49 -15.32
CA ARG A 8 5.90 -2.19 -15.80
C ARG A 8 6.28 -2.28 -17.28
N GLU A 9 7.02 -3.31 -17.67
CA GLU A 9 7.43 -3.51 -19.07
C GLU A 9 6.22 -3.62 -20.00
N GLY A 10 5.23 -4.45 -19.64
CA GLY A 10 4.00 -4.61 -20.43
C GLY A 10 3.14 -3.35 -20.51
N LEU A 11 3.15 -2.50 -19.47
CA LEU A 11 2.40 -1.24 -19.45
C LEU A 11 3.11 -0.09 -20.18
N GLY A 12 4.45 -0.06 -20.15
CA GLY A 12 5.24 1.09 -20.56
C GLY A 12 4.98 2.33 -19.68
N SER A 13 4.92 3.50 -20.32
CA SER A 13 4.77 4.82 -19.66
C SER A 13 3.38 5.45 -19.82
N GLN A 14 2.42 4.73 -20.41
CA GLN A 14 1.11 5.27 -20.77
C GLN A 14 0.19 5.50 -19.56
N ALA A 15 0.45 4.83 -18.44
CA ALA A 15 -0.31 4.96 -17.22
C ALA A 15 0.54 4.77 -15.97
N LYS A 16 -0.01 5.22 -14.84
CA LYS A 16 0.55 4.99 -13.52
C LYS A 16 0.28 3.55 -13.07
N LEU A 17 1.31 2.89 -12.56
CA LEU A 17 1.24 1.53 -12.05
C LEU A 17 1.44 1.53 -10.54
N ILE A 18 0.40 1.12 -9.81
CA ILE A 18 0.32 1.18 -8.36
C ILE A 18 0.17 -0.24 -7.81
N ALA A 19 1.00 -0.62 -6.84
CA ALA A 19 0.89 -1.91 -6.17
C ALA A 19 -0.01 -1.83 -4.93
N VAL A 20 -0.61 -2.94 -4.52
CA VAL A 20 -1.33 -3.03 -3.25
C VAL A 20 -0.37 -3.55 -2.17
N THR A 21 -0.31 -2.86 -1.03
CA THR A 21 0.46 -3.33 0.14
C THR A 21 -0.42 -4.27 0.97
N GLN A 22 -0.94 -3.79 2.10
CA GLN A 22 -1.94 -4.47 2.90
C GLN A 22 -3.28 -3.76 2.73
N LEU A 23 -4.34 -4.53 2.49
CA LEU A 23 -5.69 -3.97 2.40
C LEU A 23 -6.05 -3.24 3.69
N THR A 24 -6.77 -2.13 3.59
CA THR A 24 -7.20 -1.33 4.76
C THR A 24 -8.18 -2.09 5.67
N SER A 25 -8.75 -3.19 5.19
CA SER A 25 -9.59 -4.14 5.94
C SER A 25 -8.81 -5.26 6.64
N THR A 26 -7.52 -5.44 6.33
CA THR A 26 -6.67 -6.47 6.97
C THR A 26 -6.13 -5.96 8.30
N SER A 27 -6.37 -6.71 9.39
CA SER A 27 -5.69 -6.51 10.67
C SER A 27 -4.37 -7.30 10.73
N GLU A 28 -3.47 -6.93 11.65
CA GLU A 28 -2.20 -7.64 11.85
C GLU A 28 -2.40 -9.13 12.14
N ALA A 29 -3.34 -9.48 13.02
CA ALA A 29 -3.68 -10.88 13.29
C ALA A 29 -4.12 -11.63 12.01
N GLN A 30 -4.97 -11.03 11.17
CA GLN A 30 -5.39 -11.66 9.91
C GLN A 30 -4.21 -11.80 8.93
N MET A 31 -3.30 -10.83 8.90
CA MET A 31 -2.09 -10.91 8.09
C MET A 31 -1.19 -12.06 8.56
N GLN A 32 -1.00 -12.21 9.88
CA GLN A 32 -0.19 -13.27 10.48
C GLN A 32 -0.82 -14.66 10.32
N GLU A 33 -2.12 -14.78 10.58
CA GLU A 33 -2.84 -16.06 10.55
C GLU A 33 -3.17 -16.51 9.12
N PHE A 34 -3.66 -15.60 8.26
CA PHE A 34 -4.20 -15.98 6.94
C PHE A 34 -3.20 -15.79 5.81
N GLN A 35 -2.30 -14.80 5.90
CA GLN A 35 -1.27 -14.56 4.88
C GLN A 35 0.09 -15.14 5.26
N ASN A 36 0.23 -15.66 6.49
CA ASN A 36 1.46 -16.22 7.03
C ASN A 36 2.65 -15.22 6.99
N ILE A 37 2.39 -13.97 7.35
CA ILE A 37 3.40 -12.91 7.44
C ILE A 37 3.55 -12.52 8.91
N GLN A 38 4.67 -12.89 9.53
CA GLN A 38 4.88 -12.78 11.00
C GLN A 38 5.46 -11.44 11.47
N THR A 39 5.68 -10.49 10.56
CA THR A 39 6.12 -9.14 10.93
C THR A 39 4.95 -8.31 11.47
N SER A 40 5.22 -7.11 11.96
CA SER A 40 4.15 -6.14 12.19
C SER A 40 3.51 -5.70 10.87
N LEU A 41 2.27 -5.21 10.95
CA LEU A 41 1.51 -4.69 9.81
C LEU A 41 2.25 -3.52 9.14
N GLN A 42 2.79 -2.61 9.96
CA GLN A 42 3.55 -1.46 9.48
C GLN A 42 4.84 -1.90 8.75
N GLU A 43 5.58 -2.87 9.29
CA GLU A 43 6.76 -3.42 8.62
C GLU A 43 6.41 -4.07 7.28
N SER A 44 5.31 -4.82 7.22
CA SER A 44 4.84 -5.45 5.98
C SER A 44 4.54 -4.38 4.91
N VAL A 45 3.81 -3.33 5.28
CA VAL A 45 3.48 -2.22 4.37
C VAL A 45 4.73 -1.50 3.88
N ILE A 46 5.65 -1.15 4.77
CA ILE A 46 6.92 -0.49 4.41
C ILE A 46 7.75 -1.41 3.51
N HIS A 47 7.82 -2.69 3.82
CA HIS A 47 8.57 -3.67 3.03
C HIS A 47 8.02 -3.74 1.60
N TYR A 48 6.70 -3.88 1.44
CA TYR A 48 6.09 -3.89 0.12
C TYR A 48 6.30 -2.57 -0.62
N ALA A 49 6.14 -1.42 0.02
CA ALA A 49 6.41 -0.12 -0.61
C ALA A 49 7.84 0.00 -1.14
N LYS A 50 8.84 -0.45 -0.37
CA LYS A 50 10.24 -0.51 -0.83
C LYS A 50 10.40 -1.43 -2.05
N LYS A 51 9.80 -2.62 -2.02
CA LYS A 51 9.86 -3.56 -3.15
C LYS A 51 9.15 -3.05 -4.39
N THR A 52 8.08 -2.28 -4.23
CA THR A 52 7.38 -1.61 -5.32
C THR A 52 8.23 -0.50 -5.95
N ALA A 53 8.89 0.32 -5.13
CA ALA A 53 9.83 1.33 -5.62
C ALA A 53 11.03 0.69 -6.33
N GLU A 54 11.61 -0.38 -5.77
CA GLU A 54 12.68 -1.18 -6.38
C GLU A 54 12.28 -1.76 -7.75
N ALA A 55 10.99 -2.05 -7.94
CA ALA A 55 10.45 -2.57 -9.19
C ALA A 55 10.15 -1.48 -10.25
N GLY A 56 10.31 -0.19 -9.94
CA GLY A 56 10.01 0.91 -10.87
C GLY A 56 8.52 1.21 -11.04
N LEU A 57 7.71 0.87 -10.04
CA LEU A 57 6.29 1.27 -10.00
C LEU A 57 6.15 2.68 -9.42
N ASP A 58 5.04 3.34 -9.73
CA ASP A 58 4.83 4.75 -9.37
C ASP A 58 4.41 4.94 -7.90
N GLY A 59 3.89 3.89 -7.25
CA GLY A 59 3.34 4.03 -5.92
C GLY A 59 2.63 2.81 -5.38
N VAL A 60 1.99 3.00 -4.23
CA VAL A 60 1.23 1.95 -3.53
C VAL A 60 -0.15 2.42 -3.08
N VAL A 61 -1.05 1.45 -2.92
CA VAL A 61 -2.27 1.58 -2.13
C VAL A 61 -1.94 1.33 -0.65
N CYS A 62 -2.31 2.26 0.23
CA CYS A 62 -2.05 2.21 1.67
C CYS A 62 -3.10 3.00 2.48
N SER A 63 -3.05 2.90 3.82
CA SER A 63 -3.81 3.78 4.72
C SER A 63 -3.22 5.19 4.75
N ALA A 64 -4.06 6.19 4.99
CA ALA A 64 -3.63 7.57 5.19
C ALA A 64 -2.62 7.72 6.35
N GLN A 65 -2.69 6.85 7.36
CA GLN A 65 -1.77 6.83 8.51
C GLN A 65 -0.34 6.42 8.10
N GLU A 66 -0.18 5.75 6.96
CA GLU A 66 1.09 5.14 6.53
C GLU A 66 1.84 6.01 5.53
N VAL A 67 1.21 7.08 5.00
CA VAL A 67 1.77 7.93 3.93
C VAL A 67 3.14 8.48 4.30
N GLN A 68 3.27 9.02 5.52
CA GLN A 68 4.51 9.66 5.96
C GLN A 68 5.67 8.65 5.99
N VAL A 69 5.47 7.49 6.61
CA VAL A 69 6.52 6.49 6.75
C VAL A 69 6.85 5.82 5.41
N ILE A 70 5.87 5.65 4.52
CA ILE A 70 6.09 5.14 3.16
C ILE A 70 6.98 6.10 2.37
N LYS A 71 6.65 7.40 2.34
CA LYS A 71 7.46 8.39 1.60
C LYS A 71 8.88 8.51 2.14
N GLN A 72 9.08 8.39 3.45
CA GLN A 72 10.41 8.32 4.06
C GLN A 72 11.19 7.07 3.65
N ALA A 73 10.50 5.93 3.50
CA ALA A 73 11.10 4.66 3.13
C ALA A 73 11.37 4.49 1.63
N THR A 74 10.73 5.30 0.78
CA THR A 74 10.87 5.27 -0.68
C THR A 74 11.44 6.57 -1.21
N ASN A 75 10.59 7.55 -1.57
CA ASN A 75 10.96 8.90 -1.96
C ASN A 75 9.75 9.86 -1.86
N PRO A 76 9.96 11.19 -1.87
CA PRO A 76 8.89 12.18 -1.74
C PRO A 76 7.83 12.13 -2.85
N ASP A 77 8.20 11.74 -4.06
CA ASP A 77 7.31 11.71 -5.24
C ASP A 77 6.52 10.39 -5.36
N PHE A 78 6.80 9.42 -4.49
CA PHE A 78 6.14 8.12 -4.51
C PHE A 78 4.65 8.28 -4.19
N ILE A 79 3.80 7.76 -5.08
CA ILE A 79 2.35 7.92 -4.99
C ILE A 79 1.83 7.03 -3.86
N CYS A 80 1.06 7.62 -2.94
CA CYS A 80 0.33 6.91 -1.91
C CYS A 80 -1.17 7.08 -2.18
N LEU A 81 -1.78 6.07 -2.82
CA LEU A 81 -3.21 6.05 -3.05
C LEU A 81 -3.91 5.56 -1.78
N THR A 82 -4.68 6.44 -1.15
CA THR A 82 -5.28 6.22 0.17
C THR A 82 -6.79 6.07 0.09
N PRO A 83 -7.30 4.89 -0.32
CA PRO A 83 -8.74 4.65 -0.34
C PRO A 83 -9.27 4.67 1.09
N GLY A 84 -10.44 5.29 1.30
CA GLY A 84 -11.10 5.28 2.61
C GLY A 84 -11.12 6.58 3.39
N ILE A 85 -10.64 7.70 2.83
CA ILE A 85 -10.91 9.03 3.42
C ILE A 85 -12.40 9.31 3.24
N ARG A 86 -13.16 9.26 4.34
CA ARG A 86 -14.62 9.45 4.34
C ARG A 86 -14.98 10.79 4.98
N PRO A 87 -15.93 11.56 4.41
CA PRO A 87 -16.47 12.74 5.07
C PRO A 87 -17.03 12.37 6.46
N ALA A 88 -16.84 13.27 7.42
CA ALA A 88 -17.39 13.10 8.77
C ALA A 88 -18.89 12.75 8.71
N GLY A 89 -19.29 11.64 9.36
CA GLY A 89 -20.67 11.17 9.43
C GLY A 89 -21.07 10.06 8.44
N ALA A 90 -20.19 9.63 7.54
CA ALA A 90 -20.45 8.48 6.66
C ALA A 90 -20.23 7.14 7.38
N ALA A 91 -21.02 6.12 7.01
CA ALA A 91 -20.90 4.77 7.58
C ALA A 91 -19.50 4.16 7.35
N VAL A 92 -18.96 3.50 8.38
CA VAL A 92 -17.59 2.97 8.43
C VAL A 92 -17.38 1.78 7.46
N GLY A 93 -18.42 0.98 7.19
CA GLY A 93 -18.33 -0.16 6.28
C GLY A 93 -17.37 -1.25 6.79
N ASP A 94 -16.64 -1.90 5.88
CA ASP A 94 -15.71 -3.01 6.15
C ASP A 94 -14.25 -2.56 6.41
N GLN A 95 -13.97 -1.25 6.33
CA GLN A 95 -12.62 -0.74 6.48
C GLN A 95 -12.22 -0.60 7.95
N LYS A 96 -11.14 -1.28 8.34
CA LYS A 96 -10.62 -1.27 9.72
C LYS A 96 -9.68 -0.10 10.02
N ARG A 97 -8.99 0.43 9.00
CA ARG A 97 -8.00 1.52 9.12
C ARG A 97 -8.46 2.73 8.30
N VAL A 98 -9.30 3.56 8.90
CA VAL A 98 -9.89 4.76 8.29
C VAL A 98 -9.33 6.01 8.96
N MET A 99 -9.09 7.07 8.17
CA MET A 99 -8.95 8.43 8.68
C MET A 99 -10.16 9.26 8.21
N THR A 100 -10.67 10.12 9.09
CA THR A 100 -11.71 11.11 8.81
C THR A 100 -11.11 12.47 8.56
#